data_AF-A0A5N1I390-F1
#
_entry.id   AF-A0A5N1I390-F1
#
_cell.length_a   1.000
_cell.length_b   1.000
_cell.length_c   1.000
_cell.angle_alpha   90.00
_cell.angle_beta   90.00
_cell.angle_gamma   90.00
#
_symmetry.space_group_name_H-M   'P 1'
#
loop_
_entity.id
_entity.type
_entity.pdbx_description
1 polymer ?
#
loop_
_entity_poly.entity_id
_entity_poly.type
_entity_poly.pdbx_seq_one_letter_code
_entity_poly.pdbx_strand_id
1 'polypeptide(L)'
;MIISYEGHHPIKVSDGKITFIKVANSAVYRDFILSFQGKSEKVKFFDEHYNQLEKNKSIDWVGDVLITQDYLNSYQNKIISNLFDTLNENQRNKIFNTWRQLSTDIQDII
;
A
#
# COMPACT_ATOMS: atom_id res chain seq x y z
N MET A 1 -0.12 -8.33 -11.79
CA MET A 1 -1.09 -9.13 -10.99
C MET A 1 -2.25 -9.62 -11.86
N ILE A 2 -2.81 -10.80 -11.58
CA ILE A 2 -3.98 -11.37 -12.26
C ILE A 2 -5.11 -11.59 -11.23
N ILE A 3 -6.31 -11.09 -11.54
CA ILE A 3 -7.53 -11.29 -10.75
C ILE A 3 -8.41 -12.30 -11.47
N SER A 4 -8.81 -13.37 -10.80
CA SER A 4 -9.63 -14.44 -11.35
C SER A 4 -10.95 -14.56 -10.61
N TYR A 5 -12.05 -14.68 -11.36
CA TYR A 5 -13.39 -14.99 -10.86
C TYR A 5 -13.94 -16.14 -11.71
N GLU A 6 -14.48 -17.17 -11.06
CA GLU A 6 -14.88 -18.41 -11.72
C GLU A 6 -15.88 -18.15 -12.86
N GLY A 7 -15.68 -18.82 -14.00
CA GLY A 7 -16.53 -18.67 -15.18
C GLY A 7 -16.33 -17.37 -15.97
N HIS A 8 -15.35 -16.53 -15.60
CA HIS A 8 -15.08 -15.25 -16.27
C HIS A 8 -13.64 -15.18 -16.78
N HIS A 9 -13.40 -14.29 -17.76
CA HIS A 9 -12.04 -14.03 -18.22
C HIS A 9 -11.21 -13.35 -17.12
N PRO A 10 -9.93 -13.75 -16.96
CA PRO A 10 -9.07 -13.15 -15.95
C PRO A 10 -8.78 -11.68 -16.26
N ILE A 11 -8.75 -10.87 -15.22
CA ILE A 11 -8.46 -9.43 -15.31
C ILE A 11 -6.98 -9.24 -15.01
N LYS A 12 -6.23 -8.70 -15.99
CA LYS A 12 -4.81 -8.38 -15.82
C LYS A 12 -4.65 -6.96 -15.28
N VAL A 13 -4.00 -6.84 -14.14
CA VAL A 13 -3.58 -5.56 -13.54
C VAL A 13 -2.10 -5.37 -13.82
N SER A 14 -1.79 -4.35 -14.62
CA SER A 14 -0.42 -3.97 -14.98
C SER A 14 0.17 -3.02 -13.94
N ASP A 15 1.44 -3.21 -13.62
CA ASP A 15 2.14 -2.38 -12.65
C ASP A 15 2.17 -0.90 -13.09
N GLY A 16 1.96 0.00 -12.11
CA GLY A 16 1.93 1.45 -12.33
C GLY A 16 0.72 1.95 -13.13
N LYS A 17 -0.23 1.10 -13.52
CA LYS A 17 -1.41 1.49 -14.29
C LYS A 17 -2.70 1.34 -13.48
N ILE A 18 -3.59 2.32 -13.66
CA ILE A 18 -4.95 2.25 -13.10
C ILE A 18 -5.78 1.27 -13.93
N THR A 19 -6.43 0.33 -13.26
CA THR A 19 -7.34 -0.65 -13.88
C THR A 19 -8.76 -0.41 -13.37
N PHE A 20 -9.70 -0.13 -14.27
CA PHE A 20 -11.11 0.02 -13.94
C PHE A 20 -11.86 -1.29 -14.16
N ILE A 21 -12.53 -1.80 -13.12
CA ILE A 21 -13.35 -3.00 -13.19
C ILE A 21 -14.82 -2.57 -13.09
N LYS A 22 -15.56 -2.71 -14.19
CA LYS A 22 -17.00 -2.44 -14.22
C LYS A 22 -17.77 -3.74 -14.03
N VAL A 23 -18.62 -3.79 -13.01
CA VAL A 23 -19.46 -4.95 -12.72
C VAL A 23 -20.93 -4.54 -12.86
N ALA A 24 -21.67 -5.22 -13.73
CA ALA A 24 -23.08 -4.93 -13.97
C ALA A 24 -24.03 -5.68 -13.02
N ASN A 25 -23.60 -6.85 -12.53
CA ASN A 25 -24.39 -7.69 -11.63
C ASN A 25 -24.06 -7.39 -10.16
N SER A 26 -25.08 -7.11 -9.35
CA SER A 26 -24.91 -6.74 -7.94
C SER A 26 -24.36 -7.88 -7.06
N ALA A 27 -24.69 -9.14 -7.36
CA ALA A 27 -24.15 -10.28 -6.65
C ALA A 27 -22.66 -10.47 -6.94
N VAL A 28 -22.24 -10.30 -8.20
CA VAL A 28 -20.83 -10.32 -8.59
C VAL A 28 -20.08 -9.16 -7.94
N TYR A 29 -20.66 -7.97 -7.91
CA TYR A 29 -20.05 -6.82 -7.23
C TYR A 29 -19.82 -7.11 -5.75
N ARG A 30 -20.84 -7.67 -5.07
CA ARG A 30 -20.73 -8.09 -3.67
C ARG A 30 -19.63 -9.14 -3.47
N ASP A 31 -19.54 -10.13 -4.36
CA ASP A 31 -18.49 -11.16 -4.29
C ASP A 31 -17.09 -10.53 -4.38
N PHE A 32 -16.89 -9.56 -5.27
CA PHE A 32 -15.64 -8.79 -5.35
C PHE A 32 -15.36 -8.08 -4.03
N ILE A 33 -16.29 -7.25 -3.54
CA ILE A 33 -16.09 -6.50 -2.29
C ILE A 33 -15.73 -7.44 -1.12
N LEU A 34 -16.45 -8.55 -0.97
CA LEU A 34 -16.17 -9.50 0.11
C LEU A 34 -14.81 -10.18 -0.05
N SER A 35 -14.41 -10.54 -1.26
CA SER A 35 -13.09 -11.12 -1.50
C SER A 35 -11.95 -10.12 -1.28
N PHE A 36 -12.10 -8.88 -1.71
CA PHE A 36 -11.17 -7.80 -1.38
C PHE A 36 -11.17 -7.44 0.12
N GLN A 37 -12.23 -7.73 0.87
CA GLN A 37 -12.24 -7.66 2.33
C GLN A 37 -11.65 -8.93 3.00
N GLY A 38 -11.34 -9.98 2.23
CA GLY A 38 -10.87 -11.27 2.78
C GLY A 38 -11.96 -12.09 3.45
N LYS A 39 -13.23 -11.79 3.18
CA LYS A 39 -14.41 -12.47 3.71
C LYS A 39 -14.99 -13.51 2.74
N SER A 40 -14.38 -13.69 1.57
CA SER A 40 -14.79 -14.64 0.54
C SER A 40 -13.62 -15.04 -0.34
N GLU A 41 -13.58 -16.29 -0.82
CA GLU A 41 -12.54 -16.81 -1.71
C GLU A 41 -12.99 -16.91 -3.18
N LYS A 42 -14.14 -16.32 -3.52
CA LYS A 42 -14.70 -16.39 -4.88
C LYS A 42 -13.85 -15.65 -5.91
N VAL A 43 -13.19 -14.55 -5.50
CA VAL A 43 -12.17 -13.87 -6.30
C VAL A 43 -10.79 -14.26 -5.78
N LYS A 44 -9.94 -14.74 -6.69
CA LYS A 44 -8.58 -15.17 -6.41
C LYS A 44 -7.57 -14.24 -7.09
N PHE A 45 -6.40 -14.12 -6.48
CA PHE A 45 -5.32 -13.24 -6.93
C PHE A 45 -4.09 -14.07 -7.24
N PHE A 46 -3.42 -13.77 -8.34
CA PHE A 46 -2.22 -14.47 -8.78
C PHE A 46 -1.16 -13.48 -9.24
N ASP A 47 0.10 -13.90 -9.15
CA ASP A 47 1.21 -13.21 -9.81
C ASP A 47 1.21 -13.49 -11.33
N GLU A 48 2.24 -13.03 -12.03
CA GLU A 48 2.39 -13.24 -13.47
C GLU A 48 2.73 -14.69 -13.85
N HIS A 49 3.16 -15.49 -12.89
CA HIS A 49 3.52 -16.91 -13.02
C HIS A 49 2.40 -17.84 -12.53
N TYR A 50 1.20 -17.30 -12.26
CA TYR A 50 0.06 -18.04 -11.72
C TYR A 50 0.27 -18.63 -10.32
N ASN A 51 1.23 -18.12 -9.53
CA ASN A 51 1.28 -18.43 -8.11
C ASN A 51 0.20 -17.65 -7.38
N GLN A 52 -0.56 -18.33 -6.52
CA GLN A 52 -1.64 -17.69 -5.77
C GLN A 52 -1.06 -16.72 -4.73
N LEU A 53 -1.56 -15.48 -4.75
CA LEU A 53 -1.17 -14.43 -3.84
C LEU A 53 -2.02 -14.50 -2.57
N GLU A 54 -1.35 -14.40 -1.41
CA GLU A 54 -2.03 -14.15 -0.15
C GLU A 54 -2.56 -12.72 -0.13
N LYS A 55 -3.88 -12.59 -0.09
CA LYS A 55 -4.58 -11.30 -0.17
C LYS A 55 -4.15 -10.32 0.92
N ASN A 56 -3.99 -10.76 2.16
CA ASN A 56 -3.59 -9.88 3.29
C ASN A 56 -2.14 -9.36 3.19
N LYS A 57 -1.30 -9.96 2.36
CA LYS A 57 0.09 -9.53 2.15
C LYS A 57 0.26 -8.71 0.87
N SER A 58 -0.66 -8.85 -0.07
CA SER A 58 -0.46 -8.40 -1.46
C SER A 58 -1.41 -7.28 -1.85
N ILE A 59 -2.49 -7.05 -1.09
CA ILE A 59 -3.56 -6.12 -1.45
C ILE A 59 -3.97 -5.28 -0.25
N ASP A 60 -3.78 -3.97 -0.38
CA ASP A 60 -4.39 -2.98 0.50
C ASP A 60 -5.80 -2.64 -0.01
N TRP A 61 -6.81 -3.01 0.76
CA TRP A 61 -8.20 -2.73 0.41
C TRP A 61 -8.65 -1.38 0.98
N VAL A 62 -9.14 -0.51 0.08
CA VAL A 62 -9.72 0.79 0.41
C VAL A 62 -11.18 0.82 -0.01
N GLY A 63 -12.08 0.64 0.94
CA GLY A 63 -13.53 0.71 0.69
C GLY A 63 -14.04 2.14 0.77
N ASP A 64 -13.97 2.72 1.97
CA ASP A 64 -14.35 4.11 2.23
C ASP A 64 -13.10 4.89 2.63
N VAL A 65 -12.75 5.89 1.81
CA VAL A 65 -11.54 6.70 2.00
C VAL A 65 -11.64 7.60 3.24
N LEU A 66 -12.86 7.99 3.66
CA LEU A 66 -13.09 8.87 4.81
C LEU A 66 -13.08 8.10 6.13
N ILE A 67 -13.51 6.84 6.12
CA ILE A 67 -13.59 5.98 7.31
C ILE A 67 -12.30 5.19 7.52
N THR A 68 -11.64 4.76 6.45
CA THR A 68 -10.38 4.00 6.56
C THR A 68 -9.23 4.98 6.82
N GLN A 69 -9.17 5.52 8.04
CA GLN A 69 -8.31 6.68 8.37
C GLN A 69 -6.83 6.36 8.59
N ASP A 70 -6.45 5.07 8.66
CA ASP A 70 -5.12 4.68 9.13
C ASP A 70 -4.07 4.46 8.03
N TYR A 71 -4.35 4.90 6.79
CA TYR A 71 -3.41 4.76 5.66
C TYR A 71 -2.08 5.45 5.91
N LEU A 72 -2.09 6.59 6.61
CA LEU A 72 -0.86 7.33 6.87
C LEU A 72 0.11 6.45 7.66
N ASN A 73 -0.37 5.76 8.69
CA ASN A 73 0.44 4.85 9.51
C ASN A 73 0.94 3.64 8.70
N SER A 74 0.12 3.09 7.78
CA SER A 74 0.52 1.96 6.93
C SER A 74 1.70 2.28 6.00
N TYR A 75 1.79 3.53 5.52
CA TYR A 75 2.84 3.94 4.58
C TYR A 75 3.92 4.85 5.17
N GLN A 76 3.73 5.35 6.40
CA GLN A 76 4.63 6.34 7.04
C GLN A 76 6.08 5.86 7.06
N ASN A 77 6.33 4.62 7.49
CA ASN A 77 7.69 4.08 7.55
C ASN A 77 8.35 4.07 6.17
N LYS A 78 7.61 3.72 5.12
CA LYS A 78 8.14 3.67 3.76
C LYS A 78 8.38 5.08 3.21
N ILE A 79 7.49 6.02 3.50
CA ILE A 79 7.65 7.43 3.13
C ILE A 79 8.90 8.02 3.81
N ILE A 80 9.07 7.79 5.11
CA ILE A 80 10.24 8.25 5.87
C ILE A 80 11.52 7.63 5.32
N SER A 81 11.54 6.31 5.08
CA SER A 81 12.69 5.62 4.47
C SER A 81 13.06 6.24 3.13
N ASN A 82 12.08 6.40 2.23
CA ASN A 82 12.32 7.00 0.92
C ASN A 82 12.84 8.43 1.06
N LEU A 83 12.33 9.22 2.02
CA LEU A 83 12.83 10.56 2.28
C LEU A 83 14.32 10.53 2.66
N PHE A 84 14.73 9.66 3.58
CA PHE A 84 16.14 9.51 3.96
C PHE A 84 17.02 8.98 2.83
N ASP A 85 16.51 8.07 2.00
CA ASP A 85 17.23 7.53 0.84
C ASP A 85 17.50 8.61 -0.23
N THR A 86 16.61 9.60 -0.35
CA THR A 86 16.80 10.73 -1.27
C THR A 86 17.75 11.82 -0.78
N LEU A 87 18.09 11.84 0.53
CA LEU A 87 19.00 12.83 1.07
C LEU A 87 20.43 12.55 0.64
N ASN A 88 21.09 13.54 0.05
CA ASN A 88 22.51 13.45 -0.25
C ASN A 88 23.37 13.70 1.00
N GLU A 89 24.67 13.38 0.91
CA GLU A 89 25.61 13.48 2.03
C GLU A 89 25.69 14.89 2.63
N ASN A 90 25.68 15.93 1.79
CA ASN A 90 25.70 17.31 2.27
C ASN A 90 24.46 17.66 3.09
N GLN A 91 23.28 17.20 2.66
CA GLN A 91 22.03 17.41 3.40
C GLN A 91 22.03 16.64 4.72
N ARG A 92 22.50 15.39 4.72
CA ARG A 92 22.63 14.56 5.93
C ARG A 92 23.58 15.21 6.95
N ASN A 93 24.73 15.71 6.50
CA ASN A 93 25.70 16.39 7.36
C ASN A 93 25.13 17.68 7.97
N LYS A 94 24.35 18.45 7.22
CA LYS A 94 23.64 19.63 7.77
C LYS A 94 22.66 19.26 8.87
N ILE A 95 21.83 18.24 8.64
CA ILE A 95 20.87 17.75 9.65
C ILE A 95 21.60 17.29 10.91
N PHE A 96 22.70 16.54 10.75
CA PHE A 96 23.50 16.06 11.88
C PHE A 96 24.10 17.21 12.70
N ASN A 97 24.68 18.22 12.04
CA ASN A 97 25.26 19.37 12.73
C ASN A 97 24.19 20.19 13.47
N THR A 98 23.02 20.40 12.87
CA THR A 98 21.90 21.09 13.52
C THR A 98 21.38 20.30 14.72
N TRP A 99 21.26 18.98 14.61
CA TRP A 99 20.88 18.12 15.73
C TRP A 99 21.89 18.22 16.88
N ARG A 100 23.19 18.20 16.57
CA ARG A 100 24.26 18.29 17.57
C ARG A 100 24.22 19.61 18.32
N GLN A 101 24.04 20.71 17.60
CA GLN A 101 23.89 22.04 18.18
C GLN A 101 22.72 22.07 19.17
N LEU A 102 21.54 21.59 18.75
CA LEU A 102 20.36 21.52 19.60
C LEU A 102 20.59 20.68 20.86
N SER A 103 21.26 19.53 20.74
CA SER A 103 21.57 18.68 21.90
C SER A 103 22.53 19.35 22.87
N THR A 104 23.53 20.08 22.37
CA THR A 104 24.42 20.89 23.21
C THR A 104 23.65 21.98 23.93
N ASP A 105 22.84 22.75 23.21
CA ASP A 105 22.04 23.83 23.80
C ASP A 105 21.10 23.31 24.92
N ILE A 106 20.52 22.11 24.74
CA ILE A 106 19.68 21.46 25.78
C ILE A 106 20.52 21.01 26.98
N GLN A 107 21.70 20.43 26.75
CA GLN A 107 22.59 20.00 27.84
C GLN A 107 23.08 21.18 28.68
N ASP A 108 23.37 22.32 28.05
CA ASP A 108 23.84 23.51 28.77
C ASP A 108 22.74 24.15 29.66
N ILE A 109 21.48 23.78 29.46
CA ILE A 109 20.33 24.24 30.28
C ILE A 109 20.09 23.34 31.51
N ILE A 110 20.54 22.08 31.49
CA ILE A 110 20.29 21.07 32.55
C ILE A 110 21.47 21.02 33.52
#